data_AF-A0A081NUJ2-F1
#
_entry.id   AF-A0A081NUJ2-F1
#
_cell.length_a   1.000
_cell.length_b   1.000
_cell.length_c   1.000
_cell.angle_alpha   90.00
_cell.angle_beta   90.00
_cell.angle_gamma   90.00
#
_symmetry.space_group_name_H-M   'P 1'
#
loop_
_entity.id
_entity.type
_entity.pdbx_description
1 polymer ?
#
loop_
_entity_poly.entity_id
_entity_poly.type
_entity_poly.pdbx_seq_one_letter_code
_entity_poly.pdbx_strand_id
1 'polypeptide(L)'
;MTATSGTFSVIISSDPQYPWYDDTLPYGLTTESQIKENSERQISQQYESMNEFAKQRRGNGSPYPVQGVLINGDLTAFGKDWQLDKYKELLGKLELPYYPGLGNHDYANNVDDSMNNNCATRMVDFMYGWLRLHAGILNYDFDERSYYKFPENRVDYTGSLAYSFNIGKVHFVQLQNFPSYADNWDSWNFGSARRDFYFIKSSLAWLKNDLATARNRGDVIIVSLHDYHDNFIEPALTEFNDIVAKYGVSAVFAGHIHADCKKMGTIGNSNIPYFRSGAASFQDYLVADIDTEQKKMIVRRRANPSTDGVYDFTGDPWEVALSDTIPNPPMPVPPKEGHVTFYSKGGFVARFELHYTYGGETLTFKTGDMPNGNKKTYYIPPDATDVWVIGQEQTGLIWEGWRTVFDLKFPSPPNNCFKLYGTTLNPKWNNDCG
;
A
#
# COMPACT_ATOMS: atom_id res chain seq x y z
N MET A 1 -3.44 -19.99 -13.32
CA MET A 1 -4.70 -20.54 -12.79
C MET A 1 -5.70 -19.39 -12.76
N THR A 2 -6.83 -19.50 -13.45
CA THR A 2 -7.89 -18.49 -13.38
C THR A 2 -8.47 -18.49 -11.97
N ALA A 3 -8.46 -17.33 -11.29
CA ALA A 3 -9.06 -17.19 -9.97
C ALA A 3 -10.53 -17.65 -10.00
N THR A 4 -10.97 -18.36 -8.98
CA THR A 4 -12.32 -18.93 -8.90
C THR A 4 -13.34 -17.85 -8.58
N SER A 5 -14.44 -17.82 -9.32
CA SER A 5 -15.63 -17.06 -8.92
C SER A 5 -16.17 -17.60 -7.58
N GLY A 6 -16.91 -16.76 -6.87
CA GLY A 6 -17.54 -17.15 -5.61
C GLY A 6 -18.23 -16.00 -4.88
N THR A 7 -18.84 -16.38 -3.76
CA THR A 7 -19.53 -15.50 -2.82
C THR A 7 -18.75 -15.37 -1.52
N PHE A 8 -18.60 -14.14 -1.04
CA PHE A 8 -17.94 -13.85 0.23
C PHE A 8 -18.31 -12.46 0.73
N SER A 9 -17.86 -12.12 1.94
CA SER A 9 -17.98 -10.77 2.46
C SER A 9 -16.69 -10.20 2.96
N VAL A 10 -16.63 -8.88 2.90
CA VAL A 10 -15.65 -8.09 3.63
C VAL A 10 -16.38 -7.12 4.54
N ILE A 11 -15.77 -6.84 5.68
CA ILE A 11 -16.17 -5.76 6.56
C ILE A 11 -15.31 -4.55 6.21
N ILE A 12 -15.88 -3.36 6.23
CA ILE A 12 -15.16 -2.11 6.02
C ILE A 12 -15.48 -1.18 7.20
N SER A 13 -14.45 -0.80 7.94
CA SER A 13 -14.52 0.18 9.02
C SER A 13 -13.44 1.25 8.84
N SER A 14 -13.47 2.29 9.66
CA SER A 14 -12.39 3.28 9.76
C SER A 14 -12.28 3.80 11.19
N ASP A 15 -11.27 4.64 11.43
CA ASP A 15 -11.16 5.48 12.62
C ASP A 15 -11.29 4.70 13.95
N PRO A 16 -10.52 3.61 14.18
CA PRO A 16 -10.36 3.11 15.54
C PRO A 16 -9.65 4.18 16.40
N GLN A 17 -8.70 4.91 15.80
CA GLN A 17 -8.14 6.19 16.24
C GLN A 17 -7.80 6.29 17.73
N TYR A 18 -7.13 5.29 18.28
CA TYR A 18 -6.90 5.29 19.74
C TYR A 18 -5.94 6.41 20.20
N PRO A 19 -6.26 7.16 21.28
CA PRO A 19 -7.59 7.38 21.83
C PRO A 19 -8.30 8.55 21.13
N TRP A 20 -9.56 8.37 20.77
CA TRP A 20 -10.40 9.42 20.22
C TRP A 20 -11.78 9.45 20.86
N TYR A 21 -12.40 10.63 20.85
CA TYR A 21 -13.73 10.84 21.41
C TYR A 21 -14.44 12.01 20.71
N ASP A 22 -15.52 11.70 20.01
CA ASP A 22 -16.35 12.65 19.25
C ASP A 22 -17.47 13.31 20.08
N ASP A 23 -17.39 13.21 21.41
CA ASP A 23 -18.46 13.68 22.30
C ASP A 23 -19.84 13.05 22.09
N THR A 24 -19.88 11.81 21.57
CA THR A 24 -21.15 11.17 21.16
C THR A 24 -21.56 9.99 22.02
N LEU A 25 -20.63 9.14 22.47
CA LEU A 25 -20.97 7.84 23.10
C LEU A 25 -20.01 7.46 24.25
N PRO A 26 -20.34 7.73 25.53
CA PRO A 26 -21.42 8.61 26.00
C PRO A 26 -21.01 10.08 25.92
N TYR A 27 -21.96 11.01 25.90
CA TYR A 27 -21.70 12.45 25.95
C TYR A 27 -21.06 12.89 27.28
N GLY A 28 -20.23 13.95 27.23
CA GLY A 28 -19.74 14.64 28.42
C GLY A 28 -18.54 14.03 29.14
N LEU A 29 -17.73 13.19 28.47
CA LEU A 29 -16.43 12.80 29.02
C LEU A 29 -15.47 13.99 29.03
N THR A 30 -14.85 14.28 30.17
CA THR A 30 -14.04 15.50 30.35
C THR A 30 -12.58 15.23 30.70
N THR A 31 -12.23 14.00 31.08
CA THR A 31 -10.86 13.65 31.48
C THR A 31 -10.19 12.73 30.46
N GLU A 32 -8.87 12.81 30.36
CA GLU A 32 -8.07 11.98 29.48
C GLU A 32 -8.24 10.47 29.78
N SER A 33 -8.35 10.08 31.06
CA SER A 33 -8.57 8.67 31.45
C SER A 33 -9.90 8.16 30.92
N GLN A 34 -10.98 8.94 31.09
CA GLN A 34 -12.30 8.58 30.59
C GLN A 34 -12.31 8.44 29.06
N ILE A 35 -11.66 9.36 28.35
CA ILE A 35 -11.56 9.32 26.88
C ILE A 35 -10.80 8.06 26.43
N LYS A 36 -9.68 7.73 27.10
CA LYS A 36 -8.89 6.52 26.80
C LYS A 36 -9.69 5.24 27.06
N GLU A 37 -10.32 5.13 28.21
CA GLU A 37 -11.15 3.96 28.58
C GLU A 37 -12.32 3.80 27.61
N ASN A 38 -12.96 4.90 27.22
CA ASN A 38 -14.07 4.88 26.28
C ASN A 38 -13.65 4.48 24.87
N SER A 39 -12.58 5.08 24.35
CA SER A 39 -12.04 4.73 23.04
C SER A 39 -11.62 3.26 22.99
N GLU A 40 -10.92 2.77 24.02
CA GLU A 40 -10.56 1.35 24.12
C GLU A 40 -11.78 0.42 24.14
N ARG A 41 -12.83 0.77 24.90
CA ARG A 41 -14.10 0.04 24.91
C ARG A 41 -14.74 0.03 23.52
N GLN A 42 -14.83 1.19 22.87
CA GLN A 42 -15.48 1.34 21.57
C GLN A 42 -14.80 0.51 20.49
N ILE A 43 -13.46 0.58 20.40
CA ILE A 43 -12.68 -0.22 19.45
C ILE A 43 -12.87 -1.71 19.74
N SER A 44 -12.76 -2.11 21.01
CA SER A 44 -12.93 -3.51 21.42
C SER A 44 -14.31 -4.06 21.03
N GLN A 45 -15.37 -3.32 21.35
CA GLN A 45 -16.75 -3.72 21.04
C GLN A 45 -17.00 -3.82 19.53
N GLN A 46 -16.42 -2.92 18.74
CA GLN A 46 -16.53 -2.97 17.29
C GLN A 46 -15.84 -4.23 16.73
N TYR A 47 -14.62 -4.55 17.15
CA TYR A 47 -13.92 -5.77 16.71
C TYR A 47 -14.57 -7.06 17.21
N GLU A 48 -15.02 -7.11 18.46
CA GLU A 48 -15.79 -8.24 19.00
C GLU A 48 -17.06 -8.46 18.19
N SER A 49 -17.76 -7.39 17.84
CA SER A 49 -18.95 -7.43 16.98
C SER A 49 -18.65 -8.01 15.59
N MET A 50 -17.52 -7.65 14.97
CA MET A 50 -17.08 -8.18 13.67
C MET A 50 -16.78 -9.68 13.77
N ASN A 51 -16.07 -10.11 14.82
CA ASN A 51 -15.78 -11.52 15.07
C ASN A 51 -17.06 -12.34 15.24
N GLU A 52 -17.98 -11.87 16.08
CA GLU A 52 -19.24 -12.56 16.34
C GLU A 52 -20.09 -12.68 15.08
N PHE A 53 -20.11 -11.66 14.23
CA PHE A 53 -20.80 -11.74 12.95
C PHE A 53 -20.18 -12.74 11.98
N ALA A 54 -18.86 -12.77 11.88
CA ALA A 54 -18.18 -13.79 11.09
C ALA A 54 -18.47 -15.22 11.61
N LYS A 55 -18.45 -15.41 12.94
CA LYS A 55 -18.83 -16.68 13.60
C LYS A 55 -20.27 -17.06 13.31
N GLN A 56 -21.21 -16.12 13.44
CA GLN A 56 -22.64 -16.33 13.14
C GLN A 56 -22.86 -16.74 11.69
N ARG A 57 -22.22 -16.06 10.73
CA ARG A 57 -22.34 -16.42 9.31
C ARG A 57 -21.80 -17.80 9.01
N ARG A 58 -20.66 -18.16 9.59
CA ARG A 58 -20.10 -19.50 9.47
C ARG A 58 -21.02 -20.55 10.10
N GLY A 59 -21.52 -20.31 11.31
CA GLY A 59 -22.40 -21.23 12.04
C GLY A 59 -23.75 -21.45 11.37
N ASN A 60 -24.30 -20.41 10.73
CA ASN A 60 -25.59 -20.48 10.02
C ASN A 60 -25.46 -20.98 8.57
N GLY A 61 -24.26 -21.34 8.11
CA GLY A 61 -24.04 -21.78 6.73
C GLY A 61 -24.33 -20.69 5.68
N SER A 62 -24.08 -19.42 6.02
CA SER A 62 -24.26 -18.31 5.08
C SER A 62 -23.39 -18.53 3.83
N PRO A 63 -23.91 -18.27 2.61
CA PRO A 63 -23.10 -18.35 1.40
C PRO A 63 -22.04 -17.24 1.32
N TYR A 64 -22.07 -16.26 2.23
CA TYR A 64 -21.15 -15.12 2.25
C TYR A 64 -20.24 -15.15 3.50
N PRO A 65 -19.27 -16.07 3.60
CA PRO A 65 -18.32 -16.08 4.70
C PRO A 65 -17.52 -14.76 4.71
N VAL A 66 -17.24 -14.23 5.91
CA VAL A 66 -16.39 -13.03 6.06
C VAL A 66 -14.94 -13.43 5.85
N GLN A 67 -14.28 -12.82 4.87
CA GLN A 67 -12.90 -13.12 4.46
C GLN A 67 -11.87 -12.11 4.96
N GLY A 68 -12.32 -10.94 5.43
CA GLY A 68 -11.43 -9.98 6.06
C GLY A 68 -12.10 -8.64 6.36
N VAL A 69 -11.31 -7.76 6.97
CA VAL A 69 -11.70 -6.42 7.41
C VAL A 69 -10.77 -5.38 6.79
N LEU A 70 -11.32 -4.44 6.02
CA LEU A 70 -10.60 -3.26 5.56
C LEU A 70 -10.76 -2.16 6.62
N ILE A 71 -9.65 -1.57 7.07
CA ILE A 71 -9.64 -0.49 8.07
C ILE A 71 -9.12 0.78 7.39
N ASN A 72 -10.01 1.68 7.01
CA ASN A 72 -9.71 2.85 6.19
C ASN A 72 -9.15 4.02 7.00
N GLY A 73 -7.93 3.87 7.52
CA GLY A 73 -7.16 4.97 8.10
C GLY A 73 -7.52 5.32 9.54
N ASP A 74 -6.73 6.25 10.06
CA ASP A 74 -6.75 6.76 11.42
C ASP A 74 -6.74 5.65 12.47
N LEU A 75 -5.66 4.87 12.41
CA LEU A 75 -5.41 3.77 13.33
C LEU A 75 -5.16 4.27 14.75
N THR A 76 -4.52 5.43 14.85
CA THR A 76 -4.15 6.11 16.09
C THR A 76 -4.56 7.58 16.02
N ALA A 77 -4.75 8.22 17.17
CA ALA A 77 -5.10 9.65 17.21
C ALA A 77 -3.94 10.58 16.85
N PHE A 78 -2.69 10.11 16.93
CA PHE A 78 -1.51 10.94 16.70
C PHE A 78 -0.22 10.14 16.36
N GLY A 79 -0.26 8.81 16.27
CA GLY A 79 0.95 8.01 16.03
C GLY A 79 1.97 7.96 17.17
N LYS A 80 1.59 8.27 18.43
CA LYS A 80 2.49 8.11 19.60
C LYS A 80 2.81 6.63 19.85
N ASP A 81 3.91 6.34 20.53
CA ASP A 81 4.34 4.96 20.86
C ASP A 81 3.26 4.19 21.64
N TRP A 82 2.79 4.72 22.76
CA TRP A 82 1.75 4.09 23.57
C TRP A 82 0.40 4.00 22.84
N GLN A 83 0.14 4.87 21.86
CA GLN A 83 -1.07 4.79 21.03
C GLN A 83 -0.98 3.63 20.05
N LEU A 84 0.15 3.49 19.35
CA LEU A 84 0.38 2.38 18.43
C LEU A 84 0.42 1.04 19.18
N ASP A 85 1.05 0.99 20.36
CA ASP A 85 1.11 -0.23 21.17
C ASP A 85 -0.29 -0.66 21.62
N LYS A 86 -1.11 0.28 22.10
CA LYS A 86 -2.51 -0.03 22.43
C LYS A 86 -3.35 -0.37 21.20
N TYR A 87 -3.15 0.30 20.06
CA TYR A 87 -3.81 -0.09 18.81
C TYR A 87 -3.48 -1.54 18.43
N LYS A 88 -2.20 -1.95 18.50
CA LYS A 88 -1.78 -3.34 18.22
C LYS A 88 -2.38 -4.34 19.21
N GLU A 89 -2.45 -3.99 20.49
CA GLU A 89 -3.13 -4.80 21.52
C GLU A 89 -4.61 -5.02 21.16
N LEU A 90 -5.32 -3.94 20.80
CA LEU A 90 -6.74 -3.99 20.44
C LEU A 90 -6.96 -4.71 19.11
N LEU A 91 -6.10 -4.48 18.12
CA LEU A 91 -6.12 -5.19 16.85
C LEU A 91 -5.91 -6.70 17.05
N GLY A 92 -5.16 -7.11 18.07
CA GLY A 92 -5.02 -8.51 18.48
C GLY A 92 -6.31 -9.19 18.92
N LYS A 93 -7.38 -8.43 19.19
CA LYS A 93 -8.72 -8.97 19.45
C LYS A 93 -9.47 -9.31 18.16
N LEU A 94 -9.07 -8.76 17.01
CA LEU A 94 -9.70 -9.05 15.73
C LEU A 94 -9.24 -10.43 15.24
N GLU A 95 -10.16 -11.40 15.19
CA GLU A 95 -9.90 -12.80 14.82
C GLU A 95 -9.93 -13.03 13.29
N LEU A 96 -9.97 -11.95 12.51
CA LEU A 96 -10.14 -11.96 11.06
C LEU A 96 -8.88 -11.41 10.36
N PRO A 97 -8.60 -11.84 9.11
CA PRO A 97 -7.65 -11.14 8.26
C PRO A 97 -8.03 -9.65 8.16
N TYR A 98 -7.04 -8.77 8.26
CA TYR A 98 -7.27 -7.33 8.23
C TYR A 98 -6.34 -6.66 7.22
N TYR A 99 -6.79 -5.52 6.70
CA TYR A 99 -6.11 -4.74 5.66
C TYR A 99 -6.16 -3.27 6.08
N PRO A 100 -5.14 -2.80 6.84
CA PRO A 100 -5.13 -1.47 7.40
C PRO A 100 -4.70 -0.42 6.35
N GLY A 101 -5.28 0.76 6.42
CA GLY A 101 -4.79 2.00 5.82
C GLY A 101 -4.34 2.97 6.91
N LEU A 102 -3.50 3.93 6.54
CA LEU A 102 -3.18 5.11 7.35
C LEU A 102 -4.10 6.26 6.98
N GLY A 103 -4.47 7.09 7.95
CA GLY A 103 -5.21 8.34 7.72
C GLY A 103 -4.42 9.57 8.14
N ASN A 104 -5.07 10.74 8.15
CA ASN A 104 -4.36 11.97 8.48
C ASN A 104 -3.87 12.02 9.94
N HIS A 105 -4.54 11.37 10.89
CA HIS A 105 -4.09 11.29 12.29
C HIS A 105 -2.95 10.30 12.52
N ASP A 106 -2.62 9.46 11.55
CA ASP A 106 -1.48 8.55 11.67
C ASP A 106 -0.17 9.23 11.26
N TYR A 107 -0.20 10.13 10.28
CA TYR A 107 1.02 10.73 9.73
C TYR A 107 0.85 12.17 9.25
N ALA A 108 -0.15 12.50 8.43
CA ALA A 108 -0.25 13.84 7.82
C ALA A 108 -0.28 14.99 8.83
N ASN A 109 -1.05 14.85 9.90
CA ASN A 109 -1.16 15.86 10.95
C ASN A 109 0.05 15.89 11.89
N ASN A 110 0.93 14.88 11.82
CA ASN A 110 1.99 14.65 12.80
C ASN A 110 3.40 14.88 12.23
N VAL A 111 3.51 15.21 10.94
CA VAL A 111 4.76 15.68 10.34
C VAL A 111 5.10 17.04 10.95
N ASP A 112 6.33 17.18 11.43
CA ASP A 112 6.88 18.32 12.17
C ASP A 112 6.16 18.67 13.48
N ASP A 113 5.24 17.82 13.96
CA ASP A 113 4.47 18.00 15.21
C ASP A 113 4.87 17.01 16.32
N SER A 114 6.05 16.40 16.20
CA SER A 114 6.63 15.58 17.27
C SER A 114 8.14 15.61 17.28
N MET A 115 8.74 15.31 18.44
CA MET A 115 10.19 15.25 18.56
C MET A 115 10.78 14.32 17.50
N ASN A 116 11.63 14.86 16.63
CA ASN A 116 12.34 14.12 15.58
C ASN A 116 11.40 13.40 14.60
N ASN A 117 10.18 13.93 14.39
CA ASN A 117 9.16 13.34 13.52
C ASN A 117 8.82 11.88 13.85
N ASN A 118 9.02 11.49 15.12
CA ASN A 118 8.87 10.12 15.56
C ASN A 118 7.42 9.62 15.42
N CYS A 119 6.41 10.49 15.48
CA CYS A 119 5.01 10.07 15.39
C CYS A 119 4.62 9.62 13.97
N ALA A 120 4.80 10.48 12.97
CA ALA A 120 4.59 10.10 11.56
C ALA A 120 5.51 8.95 11.12
N THR A 121 6.80 9.01 11.52
CA THR A 121 7.79 7.96 11.23
C THR A 121 7.34 6.59 11.75
N ARG A 122 6.88 6.52 13.00
CA ARG A 122 6.44 5.26 13.62
C ARG A 122 5.27 4.63 12.87
N MET A 123 4.32 5.42 12.38
CA MET A 123 3.17 4.89 11.64
C MET A 123 3.55 4.44 10.23
N VAL A 124 4.46 5.14 9.56
CA VAL A 124 5.05 4.69 8.28
C VAL A 124 5.84 3.40 8.46
N ASP A 125 6.70 3.31 9.48
CA ASP A 125 7.47 2.10 9.79
C ASP A 125 6.58 0.93 10.15
N PHE A 126 5.50 1.18 10.90
CA PHE A 126 4.48 0.17 11.19
C PHE A 126 3.84 -0.36 9.90
N MET A 127 3.35 0.54 9.03
CA MET A 127 2.69 0.15 7.78
C MET A 127 3.65 -0.59 6.85
N TYR A 128 4.88 -0.10 6.69
CA TYR A 128 5.87 -0.78 5.85
C TYR A 128 6.30 -2.13 6.43
N GLY A 129 6.47 -2.22 7.75
CA GLY A 129 6.68 -3.49 8.44
C GLY A 129 5.52 -4.47 8.22
N TRP A 130 4.28 -3.99 8.30
CA TRP A 130 3.08 -4.77 8.02
C TRP A 130 3.07 -5.29 6.59
N LEU A 131 3.30 -4.43 5.59
CA LEU A 131 3.36 -4.78 4.16
C LEU A 131 4.38 -5.87 3.85
N ARG A 132 5.57 -5.80 4.47
CA ARG A 132 6.64 -6.78 4.25
C ARG A 132 6.35 -8.15 4.86
N LEU A 133 5.59 -8.21 5.95
CA LEU A 133 5.37 -9.42 6.72
C LEU A 133 4.05 -10.13 6.38
N HIS A 134 3.09 -9.44 5.77
CA HIS A 134 1.78 -10.01 5.49
C HIS A 134 1.76 -10.80 4.18
N ALA A 135 1.57 -12.11 4.31
CA ALA A 135 1.30 -12.98 3.17
C ALA A 135 -0.04 -12.60 2.53
N GLY A 136 -0.10 -12.57 1.20
CA GLY A 136 -1.33 -12.27 0.44
C GLY A 136 -1.39 -10.88 -0.17
N ILE A 137 -0.44 -9.99 0.14
CA ILE A 137 -0.24 -8.75 -0.63
C ILE A 137 0.26 -9.10 -2.03
N LEU A 138 -0.40 -8.56 -3.05
CA LEU A 138 -0.08 -8.79 -4.46
C LEU A 138 0.97 -7.79 -4.96
N ASN A 139 0.80 -6.52 -4.60
CA ASN A 139 1.64 -5.42 -5.04
C ASN A 139 1.57 -4.30 -4.00
N TYR A 140 2.64 -3.54 -3.80
CA TYR A 140 2.66 -2.34 -2.97
C TYR A 140 3.67 -1.31 -3.50
N ASP A 141 3.51 -0.06 -3.09
CA ASP A 141 4.28 1.10 -3.55
C ASP A 141 5.14 1.68 -2.42
N PHE A 142 6.23 0.99 -2.07
CA PHE A 142 7.18 1.51 -1.10
C PHE A 142 8.54 0.80 -1.19
N ASP A 143 9.61 1.58 -1.30
CA ASP A 143 10.97 1.09 -1.41
C ASP A 143 11.86 1.65 -0.29
N GLU A 144 12.83 0.84 0.14
CA GLU A 144 13.89 1.21 1.08
C GLU A 144 15.24 1.23 0.35
N ARG A 145 15.98 2.35 0.42
CA ARG A 145 17.24 2.56 -0.28
C ARG A 145 18.33 3.00 0.69
N SER A 146 19.24 2.07 1.02
CA SER A 146 20.43 2.36 1.84
C SER A 146 21.60 2.86 0.98
N TYR A 147 22.23 3.96 1.37
CA TYR A 147 23.45 4.47 0.72
C TYR A 147 24.35 5.26 1.68
N TYR A 148 25.62 5.39 1.32
CA TYR A 148 26.57 6.22 2.06
C TYR A 148 26.62 7.65 1.49
N LYS A 149 26.46 8.65 2.35
CA LYS A 149 26.72 10.06 2.01
C LYS A 149 27.53 10.66 3.15
N PHE A 150 28.82 10.85 2.90
CA PHE A 150 29.77 11.36 3.89
C PHE A 150 29.15 12.53 4.70
N PRO A 151 29.17 12.46 6.04
CA PRO A 151 29.92 11.51 6.87
C PRO A 151 29.18 10.21 7.26
N GLU A 152 27.94 9.97 6.84
CA GLU A 152 27.05 8.96 7.44
C GLU A 152 26.37 8.02 6.43
N ASN A 153 25.90 6.87 6.92
CA ASN A 153 24.95 6.04 6.18
C ASN A 153 23.56 6.68 6.24
N ARG A 154 22.79 6.55 5.16
CA ARG A 154 21.43 7.06 5.03
C ARG A 154 20.53 5.96 4.50
N VAL A 155 19.26 6.05 4.85
CA VAL A 155 18.21 5.21 4.28
C VAL A 155 17.09 6.10 3.84
N ASP A 156 16.73 6.02 2.55
CA ASP A 156 15.56 6.68 2.01
C ASP A 156 14.42 5.65 1.94
N TYR A 157 13.28 5.98 2.51
CA TYR A 157 12.01 5.28 2.37
C TYR A 157 11.12 6.08 1.43
N THR A 158 10.78 5.52 0.26
CA THR A 158 10.10 6.27 -0.81
C THR A 158 8.91 5.50 -1.37
N GLY A 159 7.78 6.19 -1.54
CA GLY A 159 6.58 5.64 -2.17
C GLY A 159 5.32 6.15 -1.48
N SER A 160 4.16 5.62 -1.86
CA SER A 160 2.87 6.02 -1.27
C SER A 160 2.38 5.10 -0.15
N LEU A 161 3.05 3.96 0.08
CA LEU A 161 2.57 2.84 0.91
C LEU A 161 1.28 2.19 0.38
N ALA A 162 0.74 2.62 -0.77
CA ALA A 162 -0.45 2.01 -1.36
C ALA A 162 -0.19 0.54 -1.68
N TYR A 163 -1.21 -0.30 -1.55
CA TYR A 163 -1.07 -1.72 -1.80
C TYR A 163 -2.35 -2.34 -2.32
N SER A 164 -2.21 -3.53 -2.90
CA SER A 164 -3.32 -4.30 -3.43
C SER A 164 -3.20 -5.78 -3.11
N PHE A 165 -4.35 -6.45 -3.07
CA PHE A 165 -4.48 -7.87 -2.76
C PHE A 165 -5.72 -8.43 -3.45
N ASN A 166 -5.82 -9.76 -3.53
CA ASN A 166 -6.97 -10.41 -4.14
C ASN A 166 -7.68 -11.32 -3.13
N ILE A 167 -9.01 -11.29 -3.16
CA ILE A 167 -9.86 -12.34 -2.58
C ILE A 167 -10.67 -12.93 -3.74
N GLY A 168 -10.31 -14.14 -4.16
CA GLY A 168 -10.88 -14.74 -5.38
C GLY A 168 -10.59 -13.87 -6.60
N LYS A 169 -11.66 -13.52 -7.34
CA LYS A 169 -11.61 -12.62 -8.52
C LYS A 169 -11.69 -11.12 -8.20
N VAL A 170 -11.80 -10.75 -6.93
CA VAL A 170 -11.90 -9.34 -6.53
C VAL A 170 -10.52 -8.84 -6.15
N HIS A 171 -10.10 -7.80 -6.84
CA HIS A 171 -8.88 -7.04 -6.60
C HIS A 171 -9.21 -5.82 -5.73
N PHE A 172 -8.62 -5.78 -4.55
CA PHE A 172 -8.77 -4.69 -3.59
C PHE A 172 -7.53 -3.82 -3.62
N VAL A 173 -7.73 -2.50 -3.54
CA VAL A 173 -6.66 -1.51 -3.46
C VAL A 173 -6.87 -0.66 -2.20
N GLN A 174 -5.81 -0.44 -1.42
CA GLN A 174 -5.79 0.47 -0.27
C GLN A 174 -4.79 1.60 -0.54
N LEU A 175 -5.26 2.84 -0.52
CA LEU A 175 -4.51 4.04 -0.92
C LEU A 175 -4.04 4.92 0.24
N GLN A 176 -4.19 4.43 1.48
CA GLN A 176 -3.80 5.16 2.69
C GLN A 176 -4.64 6.44 2.83
N ASN A 177 -4.05 7.61 3.14
CA ASN A 177 -4.81 8.82 3.42
C ASN A 177 -5.66 9.27 2.21
N PHE A 178 -5.00 9.84 1.20
CA PHE A 178 -5.62 10.12 -0.10
C PHE A 178 -4.57 10.06 -1.22
N PRO A 179 -4.97 9.82 -2.49
CA PRO A 179 -4.04 9.41 -3.54
C PRO A 179 -2.98 10.45 -3.93
N SER A 180 -3.25 11.73 -3.72
CA SER A 180 -2.30 12.82 -3.97
C SER A 180 -1.54 13.28 -2.74
N TYR A 181 -1.75 12.63 -1.58
CA TYR A 181 -0.99 12.96 -0.39
C TYR A 181 0.50 12.70 -0.66
N ALA A 182 1.32 13.72 -0.39
CA ALA A 182 2.76 13.67 -0.56
C ALA A 182 3.39 14.56 0.49
N ASP A 183 4.45 14.04 1.11
CA ASP A 183 5.21 14.78 2.11
C ASP A 183 6.63 14.21 2.20
N ASN A 184 7.51 14.93 2.89
CA ASN A 184 8.86 14.47 3.13
C ASN A 184 9.38 14.98 4.46
N TRP A 185 10.04 14.10 5.21
CA TRP A 185 10.67 14.44 6.46
C TRP A 185 11.85 13.50 6.72
N ASP A 186 12.58 13.77 7.78
CA ASP A 186 13.61 12.86 8.26
C ASP A 186 13.47 12.61 9.76
N SER A 187 14.07 11.52 10.20
CA SER A 187 14.07 11.11 11.60
C SER A 187 15.39 10.42 11.95
N TRP A 188 15.90 10.70 13.14
CA TRP A 188 17.01 9.98 13.74
C TRP A 188 16.62 8.56 14.19
N ASN A 189 17.25 7.57 13.57
CA ASN A 189 17.15 6.17 13.95
C ASN A 189 18.21 5.83 15.02
N PHE A 190 17.79 5.80 16.29
CA PHE A 190 18.68 5.54 17.42
C PHE A 190 19.30 4.13 17.39
N GLY A 191 18.54 3.12 16.94
CA GLY A 191 19.03 1.73 16.90
C GLY A 191 20.14 1.52 15.87
N SER A 192 20.11 2.27 14.77
CA SER A 192 21.12 2.22 13.71
C SER A 192 22.11 3.39 13.71
N ALA A 193 21.98 4.31 14.68
CA ALA A 193 22.77 5.54 14.81
C ALA A 193 22.92 6.31 13.49
N ARG A 194 21.82 6.51 12.77
CA ARG A 194 21.79 7.16 11.45
C ARG A 194 20.52 7.98 11.25
N ARG A 195 20.52 8.83 10.22
CA ARG A 195 19.33 9.56 9.76
C ARG A 195 18.60 8.78 8.65
N ASP A 196 17.32 8.56 8.86
CA ASP A 196 16.40 7.96 7.90
C ASP A 196 15.54 9.08 7.29
N PHE A 197 15.33 9.02 5.98
CA PHE A 197 14.58 10.02 5.19
C PHE A 197 13.33 9.37 4.61
N TYR A 198 12.20 10.05 4.74
CA TYR A 198 10.90 9.57 4.28
C TYR A 198 10.41 10.48 3.17
N PHE A 199 10.03 9.89 2.06
CA PHE A 199 9.51 10.58 0.88
C PHE A 199 8.17 9.95 0.49
N ILE A 200 7.10 10.41 1.14
CA ILE A 200 5.75 9.99 0.77
C ILE A 200 5.38 10.64 -0.55
N LYS A 201 4.98 9.81 -1.52
CA LYS A 201 4.63 10.24 -2.89
C LYS A 201 3.15 9.97 -3.16
N SER A 202 2.63 10.65 -4.19
CA SER A 202 1.32 10.34 -4.73
C SER A 202 1.25 8.91 -5.26
N SER A 203 0.15 8.21 -4.97
CA SER A 203 -0.13 6.86 -5.47
C SER A 203 -0.80 6.84 -6.84
N LEU A 204 -1.12 7.99 -7.45
CA LEU A 204 -1.92 8.05 -8.70
C LEU A 204 -1.25 7.30 -9.87
N ALA A 205 0.08 7.41 -10.00
CA ALA A 205 0.83 6.72 -11.05
C ALA A 205 0.85 5.20 -10.83
N TRP A 206 1.13 4.78 -9.59
CA TRP A 206 1.09 3.38 -9.20
C TRP A 206 -0.31 2.78 -9.37
N LEU A 207 -1.35 3.51 -8.97
CA LEU A 207 -2.76 3.11 -9.11
C LEU A 207 -3.12 2.87 -10.57
N LYS A 208 -2.72 3.74 -11.51
CA LYS A 208 -2.95 3.52 -12.95
C LYS A 208 -2.36 2.18 -13.42
N ASN A 209 -1.16 1.84 -12.98
CA ASN A 209 -0.50 0.59 -13.33
C ASN A 209 -1.20 -0.63 -12.73
N ASP A 210 -1.52 -0.56 -11.43
CA ASP A 210 -2.16 -1.64 -10.69
C ASP A 210 -3.55 -1.94 -11.26
N LEU A 211 -4.36 -0.89 -11.47
CA LEU A 211 -5.70 -1.01 -12.06
C LEU A 211 -5.68 -1.49 -13.51
N ALA A 212 -4.74 -1.02 -14.34
CA ALA A 212 -4.61 -1.52 -15.71
C ALA A 212 -4.32 -3.02 -15.72
N THR A 213 -3.42 -3.47 -14.84
CA THR A 213 -3.06 -4.88 -14.71
C THR A 213 -4.26 -5.72 -14.24
N ALA A 214 -4.96 -5.28 -13.19
CA ALA A 214 -6.15 -5.96 -12.67
C ALA A 214 -7.29 -6.02 -13.70
N ARG A 215 -7.56 -4.91 -14.38
CA ARG A 215 -8.60 -4.82 -15.40
C ARG A 215 -8.32 -5.73 -16.59
N ASN A 216 -7.05 -5.82 -17.03
CA ASN A 216 -6.64 -6.72 -18.11
C ASN A 216 -6.75 -8.21 -17.73
N ARG A 217 -6.74 -8.54 -16.44
CA ARG A 217 -7.04 -9.92 -15.96
C ARG A 217 -8.55 -10.21 -15.88
N GLY A 218 -9.40 -9.20 -15.96
CA GLY A 218 -10.84 -9.33 -15.75
C GLY A 218 -11.24 -9.35 -14.29
N ASP A 219 -10.43 -8.76 -13.41
CA ASP A 219 -10.75 -8.69 -12.00
C ASP A 219 -11.91 -7.69 -11.74
N VAL A 220 -12.74 -7.99 -10.75
CA VAL A 220 -13.61 -6.97 -10.13
C VAL A 220 -12.73 -6.08 -9.27
N ILE A 221 -12.82 -4.76 -9.39
CA ILE A 221 -11.93 -3.85 -8.66
C ILE A 221 -12.70 -3.03 -7.62
N ILE A 222 -12.21 -3.02 -6.38
CA ILE A 222 -12.70 -2.20 -5.28
C ILE A 222 -11.53 -1.37 -4.73
N VAL A 223 -11.76 -0.07 -4.54
CA VAL A 223 -10.73 0.86 -4.06
C VAL A 223 -11.12 1.40 -2.69
N SER A 224 -10.15 1.48 -1.79
CA SER A 224 -10.27 2.06 -0.47
C SER A 224 -9.24 3.16 -0.25
N LEU A 225 -9.63 4.18 0.51
CA LEU A 225 -8.79 5.29 0.97
C LEU A 225 -9.35 5.83 2.29
N HIS A 226 -8.67 6.74 2.96
CA HIS A 226 -9.19 7.36 4.17
C HIS A 226 -10.03 8.60 3.84
N ASP A 227 -9.48 9.56 3.10
CA ASP A 227 -10.13 10.84 2.81
C ASP A 227 -10.49 11.00 1.33
N TYR A 228 -11.76 11.27 1.08
CA TYR A 228 -12.32 11.58 -0.23
C TYR A 228 -13.25 12.80 -0.12
N HIS A 229 -12.78 13.96 -0.58
CA HIS A 229 -13.43 15.29 -0.59
C HIS A 229 -13.12 16.30 0.53
N ASP A 230 -12.44 15.96 1.63
CA ASP A 230 -12.09 17.00 2.63
C ASP A 230 -10.74 17.65 2.30
N ASN A 231 -9.65 16.90 2.46
CA ASN A 231 -8.30 17.33 2.11
C ASN A 231 -7.88 16.88 0.71
N PHE A 232 -8.61 15.92 0.12
CA PHE A 232 -8.37 15.48 -1.24
C PHE A 232 -9.08 16.38 -2.27
N ILE A 233 -8.33 17.38 -2.77
CA ILE A 233 -8.85 18.48 -3.57
C ILE A 233 -8.35 18.48 -5.02
N GLU A 234 -8.89 19.39 -5.83
CA GLU A 234 -8.51 19.59 -7.23
C GLU A 234 -7.08 20.11 -7.41
N PRO A 235 -6.39 19.76 -8.52
CA PRO A 235 -6.87 18.98 -9.68
C PRO A 235 -6.78 17.45 -9.51
N ALA A 236 -6.16 16.99 -8.42
CA ALA A 236 -5.87 15.58 -8.25
C ALA A 236 -7.12 14.73 -7.95
N LEU A 237 -8.14 15.33 -7.33
CA LEU A 237 -9.46 14.74 -7.16
C LEU A 237 -10.10 14.37 -8.51
N THR A 238 -10.13 15.29 -9.48
CA THR A 238 -10.61 14.98 -10.83
C THR A 238 -9.76 13.90 -11.49
N GLU A 239 -8.43 13.96 -11.38
CA GLU A 239 -7.56 12.92 -11.93
C GLU A 239 -7.88 11.52 -11.35
N PHE A 240 -8.08 11.40 -10.04
CA PHE A 240 -8.49 10.14 -9.43
C PHE A 240 -9.86 9.67 -9.94
N ASN A 241 -10.84 10.57 -10.02
CA ASN A 241 -12.17 10.24 -10.52
C ASN A 241 -12.10 9.68 -11.95
N ASP A 242 -11.28 10.31 -12.80
CA ASP A 242 -11.03 9.86 -14.17
C ASP A 242 -10.33 8.50 -14.21
N ILE A 243 -9.34 8.24 -13.34
CA ILE A 243 -8.66 6.95 -13.22
C ILE A 243 -9.67 5.85 -12.83
N VAL A 244 -10.42 6.07 -11.75
CA VAL A 244 -11.39 5.10 -11.20
C VAL A 244 -12.47 4.79 -12.24
N ALA A 245 -12.98 5.79 -12.94
CA ALA A 245 -13.94 5.63 -14.02
C ALA A 245 -13.34 4.87 -15.22
N LYS A 246 -12.15 5.28 -15.69
CA LYS A 246 -11.45 4.69 -16.85
C LYS A 246 -11.17 3.19 -16.67
N TYR A 247 -10.78 2.77 -15.47
CA TYR A 247 -10.49 1.36 -15.18
C TYR A 247 -11.70 0.59 -14.65
N GLY A 248 -12.89 1.21 -14.64
CA GLY A 248 -14.16 0.54 -14.32
C GLY A 248 -14.24 -0.01 -12.90
N VAL A 249 -13.70 0.72 -11.91
CA VAL A 249 -13.81 0.34 -10.49
C VAL A 249 -15.30 0.17 -10.11
N SER A 250 -15.61 -0.82 -9.27
CA SER A 250 -17.01 -1.16 -8.93
C SER A 250 -17.54 -0.35 -7.76
N ALA A 251 -16.68 -0.02 -6.78
CA ALA A 251 -17.02 0.85 -5.65
C ALA A 251 -15.76 1.46 -5.02
N VAL A 252 -15.96 2.59 -4.35
CA VAL A 252 -14.94 3.24 -3.52
C VAL A 252 -15.40 3.31 -2.07
N PHE A 253 -14.53 2.98 -1.12
CA PHE A 253 -14.81 3.09 0.32
C PHE A 253 -13.84 4.06 0.99
N ALA A 254 -14.36 5.01 1.76
CA ALA A 254 -13.59 6.02 2.47
C ALA A 254 -13.91 6.07 3.98
N GLY A 255 -13.02 6.62 4.81
CA GLY A 255 -13.17 6.81 6.27
C GLY A 255 -13.37 8.28 6.66
N HIS A 256 -12.58 8.83 7.59
CA HIS A 256 -12.36 10.26 7.87
C HIS A 256 -13.53 11.04 8.49
N ILE A 257 -14.73 10.94 7.93
CA ILE A 257 -15.93 11.63 8.46
C ILE A 257 -16.65 10.67 9.41
N HIS A 258 -16.31 10.73 10.69
CA HIS A 258 -16.68 9.70 11.67
C HIS A 258 -18.19 9.44 11.78
N ALA A 259 -19.01 10.49 11.63
CA ALA A 259 -20.46 10.40 11.74
C ALA A 259 -21.15 9.73 10.54
N ASP A 260 -20.43 9.51 9.43
CA ASP A 260 -20.97 8.97 8.20
C ASP A 260 -20.62 7.48 8.02
N CYS A 261 -21.66 6.65 8.02
CA CYS A 261 -21.59 5.23 7.69
C CYS A 261 -22.68 4.87 6.66
N LYS A 262 -22.49 5.31 5.41
CA LYS A 262 -23.53 5.25 4.36
C LYS A 262 -22.96 5.39 2.95
N LYS A 263 -23.80 5.12 1.94
CA LYS A 263 -23.55 5.58 0.56
C LYS A 263 -23.67 7.10 0.49
N MET A 264 -22.63 7.76 0.02
CA MET A 264 -22.58 9.22 -0.04
C MET A 264 -23.02 9.75 -1.41
N GLY A 265 -22.70 9.02 -2.48
CA GLY A 265 -22.96 9.45 -3.84
C GLY A 265 -22.22 8.58 -4.85
N THR A 266 -21.75 9.22 -5.92
CA THR A 266 -20.96 8.58 -6.99
C THR A 266 -19.65 9.33 -7.24
N ILE A 267 -18.66 8.62 -7.77
CA ILE A 267 -17.34 9.16 -8.13
C ILE A 267 -17.47 10.04 -9.38
N GLY A 268 -17.17 11.35 -9.26
CA GLY A 268 -17.27 12.32 -10.35
C GLY A 268 -18.60 12.23 -11.11
N ASN A 269 -18.53 12.20 -12.44
CA ASN A 269 -19.70 12.02 -13.32
C ASN A 269 -20.00 10.54 -13.66
N SER A 270 -19.41 9.59 -12.93
CA SER A 270 -19.63 8.16 -13.15
C SER A 270 -20.82 7.63 -12.35
N ASN A 271 -21.18 6.36 -12.57
CA ASN A 271 -22.17 5.65 -11.77
C ASN A 271 -21.53 4.82 -10.63
N ILE A 272 -20.22 4.98 -10.39
CA ILE A 272 -19.48 4.21 -9.40
C ILE A 272 -19.82 4.76 -8.02
N PRO A 273 -20.47 3.98 -7.13
CA PRO A 273 -20.85 4.46 -5.81
C PRO A 273 -19.61 4.63 -4.92
N TYR A 274 -19.65 5.65 -4.06
CA TYR A 274 -18.71 5.75 -2.95
C TYR A 274 -19.42 5.77 -1.60
N PHE A 275 -18.77 5.18 -0.61
CA PHE A 275 -19.28 4.95 0.72
C PHE A 275 -18.34 5.53 1.78
N ARG A 276 -18.90 5.95 2.91
CA ARG A 276 -18.13 6.21 4.14
C ARG A 276 -18.33 5.05 5.10
N SER A 277 -17.24 4.53 5.66
CA SER A 277 -17.21 3.23 6.36
C SER A 277 -17.62 3.26 7.83
N GLY A 278 -17.81 4.42 8.44
CA GLY A 278 -18.14 4.54 9.86
C GLY A 278 -16.95 4.34 10.80
N ALA A 279 -17.07 4.87 12.01
CA ALA A 279 -15.99 4.99 12.99
C ALA A 279 -16.26 4.19 14.28
N ALA A 280 -15.19 3.81 14.98
CA ALA A 280 -15.33 3.14 16.28
C ALA A 280 -16.09 4.02 17.29
N SER A 281 -15.87 5.34 17.27
CA SER A 281 -16.54 6.31 18.14
C SER A 281 -18.06 6.40 17.91
N PHE A 282 -18.55 6.04 16.73
CA PHE A 282 -19.99 5.97 16.38
C PHE A 282 -20.55 4.55 16.42
N GLN A 283 -19.71 3.55 16.73
CA GLN A 283 -20.10 2.14 16.88
C GLN A 283 -20.83 1.59 15.65
N ASP A 284 -20.32 1.91 14.46
CA ASP A 284 -20.86 1.40 13.21
C ASP A 284 -19.77 1.03 12.21
N TYR A 285 -20.15 0.22 11.22
CA TYR A 285 -19.29 -0.17 10.09
C TYR A 285 -20.14 -0.69 8.92
N LEU A 286 -19.51 -0.88 7.77
CA LEU A 286 -20.14 -1.48 6.60
C LEU A 286 -19.79 -2.96 6.44
N VAL A 287 -20.73 -3.72 5.87
CA VAL A 287 -20.52 -5.08 5.39
C VAL A 287 -20.84 -5.10 3.90
N ALA A 288 -19.92 -5.59 3.09
CA ALA A 288 -20.11 -5.80 1.66
C ALA A 288 -20.19 -7.30 1.35
N ASP A 289 -21.36 -7.77 0.94
CA ASP A 289 -21.58 -9.12 0.42
C ASP A 289 -21.37 -9.12 -1.08
N ILE A 290 -20.40 -9.89 -1.56
CA ILE A 290 -19.95 -9.88 -2.95
C ILE A 290 -20.28 -11.23 -3.57
N ASP A 291 -20.96 -11.19 -4.72
CA ASP A 291 -21.21 -12.31 -5.61
C ASP A 291 -20.63 -11.99 -6.99
N THR A 292 -19.50 -12.60 -7.29
CA THR A 292 -18.79 -12.39 -8.56
C THR A 292 -19.40 -13.16 -9.74
N GLU A 293 -20.27 -14.15 -9.48
CA GLU A 293 -21.00 -14.85 -10.55
C GLU A 293 -22.21 -14.05 -10.99
N GLN A 294 -22.97 -13.51 -10.03
CA GLN A 294 -24.11 -12.64 -10.28
C GLN A 294 -23.70 -11.19 -10.56
N LYS A 295 -22.40 -10.87 -10.50
CA LYS A 295 -21.83 -9.53 -10.68
C LYS A 295 -22.51 -8.49 -9.79
N LYS A 296 -22.76 -8.85 -8.53
CA LYS A 296 -23.51 -8.03 -7.59
C LYS A 296 -22.77 -7.92 -6.27
N MET A 297 -22.80 -6.73 -5.69
CA MET A 297 -22.42 -6.51 -4.31
C MET A 297 -23.55 -5.81 -3.55
N ILE A 298 -23.82 -6.26 -2.33
CA ILE A 298 -24.79 -5.66 -1.42
C ILE A 298 -24.03 -5.08 -0.24
N VAL A 299 -24.08 -3.76 -0.09
CA VAL A 299 -23.46 -3.05 1.04
C VAL A 299 -24.53 -2.75 2.08
N ARG A 300 -24.25 -3.03 3.35
CA ARG A 300 -25.16 -2.80 4.47
C ARG A 300 -24.43 -2.17 5.64
N ARG A 301 -25.09 -1.26 6.35
CA ARG A 301 -24.59 -0.69 7.61
C ARG A 301 -24.93 -1.63 8.76
N ARG A 302 -23.95 -1.88 9.63
CA ARG A 302 -24.15 -2.55 10.92
C ARG A 302 -23.75 -1.58 12.03
N ALA A 303 -24.62 -1.40 13.03
CA ALA A 303 -24.42 -0.41 14.08
C ALA A 303 -24.97 -0.89 15.42
N ASN A 304 -24.45 -0.31 16.51
CA ASN A 304 -24.96 -0.47 17.87
C ASN A 304 -25.58 0.87 18.34
N PRO A 305 -26.88 1.10 18.07
CA PRO A 305 -27.52 2.39 18.35
C PRO A 305 -27.83 2.63 19.83
N SER A 306 -27.75 1.61 20.69
CA SER A 306 -28.24 1.64 22.08
C SER A 306 -27.14 1.55 23.15
N THR A 307 -25.86 1.49 22.77
CA THR A 307 -24.71 1.27 23.69
C THR A 307 -24.76 -0.02 24.51
N ASP A 308 -25.72 -0.91 24.24
CA ASP A 308 -25.88 -2.20 24.92
C ASP A 308 -24.89 -3.26 24.41
N GLY A 309 -24.15 -2.94 23.35
CA GLY A 309 -23.14 -3.81 22.74
C GLY A 309 -23.69 -4.65 21.59
N VAL A 310 -24.98 -4.54 21.27
CA VAL A 310 -25.65 -5.36 20.26
C VAL A 310 -25.61 -4.63 18.92
N TYR A 311 -24.88 -5.22 17.97
CA TYR A 311 -24.80 -4.73 16.60
C TYR A 311 -25.78 -5.46 15.69
N ASP A 312 -26.57 -4.69 14.94
CA ASP A 312 -27.47 -5.23 13.91
C ASP A 312 -27.42 -4.41 12.62
N PHE A 313 -27.97 -4.96 11.54
CA PHE A 313 -28.15 -4.25 10.29
C PHE A 313 -29.17 -3.12 10.47
N THR A 314 -28.79 -1.93 10.03
CA THR A 314 -29.65 -0.73 10.12
C THR A 314 -29.78 -0.08 8.76
N GLY A 315 -30.96 0.49 8.49
CA GLY A 315 -31.28 1.11 7.21
C GLY A 315 -31.41 0.12 6.05
N ASP A 316 -31.57 0.66 4.84
CA ASP A 316 -31.73 -0.13 3.63
C ASP A 316 -30.37 -0.56 3.05
N PRO A 317 -30.31 -1.75 2.41
CA PRO A 317 -29.12 -2.17 1.68
C PRO A 317 -28.89 -1.32 0.43
N TRP A 318 -27.63 -1.16 0.04
CA TRP A 318 -27.23 -0.57 -1.24
C TRP A 318 -26.74 -1.65 -2.19
N GLU A 319 -27.36 -1.74 -3.37
CA GLU A 319 -26.92 -2.64 -4.43
C GLU A 319 -25.89 -1.96 -5.33
N VAL A 320 -24.85 -2.71 -5.70
CA VAL A 320 -23.75 -2.29 -6.55
C VAL A 320 -23.53 -3.33 -7.64
N ALA A 321 -23.48 -2.89 -8.89
CA ALA A 321 -23.10 -3.75 -10.01
C ALA A 321 -21.58 -3.89 -10.06
N LEU A 322 -21.09 -5.13 -10.15
CA LEU A 322 -19.66 -5.40 -10.27
C LEU A 322 -19.23 -5.36 -11.74
N SER A 323 -18.07 -4.75 -11.98
CA SER A 323 -17.45 -4.67 -13.30
C SER A 323 -16.20 -5.52 -13.36
N ASP A 324 -16.22 -6.54 -14.21
CA ASP A 324 -15.15 -7.51 -14.52
C ASP A 324 -14.79 -7.51 -16.02
N THR A 325 -15.27 -6.51 -16.77
CA THR A 325 -15.14 -6.46 -18.23
C THR A 325 -13.67 -6.38 -18.63
N ILE A 326 -13.21 -7.36 -19.43
CA ILE A 326 -11.87 -7.35 -20.01
C ILE A 326 -11.89 -6.43 -21.25
N PRO A 327 -11.05 -5.39 -21.29
CA PRO A 327 -11.00 -4.46 -22.41
C PRO A 327 -10.34 -5.12 -23.63
N ASN A 328 -10.84 -4.78 -24.83
CA ASN A 328 -10.27 -5.19 -26.11
C ASN A 328 -10.13 -3.96 -27.04
N PRO A 329 -8.90 -3.49 -27.36
CA PRO A 329 -7.61 -4.06 -26.94
C PRO A 329 -7.35 -3.92 -25.43
N PRO A 330 -6.41 -4.69 -24.86
CA PRO A 330 -6.01 -4.55 -23.45
C PRO A 330 -5.59 -3.11 -23.12
N MET A 331 -5.84 -2.68 -21.89
CA MET A 331 -5.42 -1.36 -21.42
C MET A 331 -3.89 -1.28 -21.42
N PRO A 332 -3.30 -0.17 -21.88
CA PRO A 332 -1.88 0.04 -21.75
C PRO A 332 -1.54 0.06 -20.25
N VAL A 333 -0.57 -0.77 -19.85
CA VAL A 333 -0.02 -0.76 -18.50
C VAL A 333 1.13 0.24 -18.52
N PRO A 334 1.06 1.38 -17.80
CA PRO A 334 2.17 2.31 -17.70
C PRO A 334 3.44 1.56 -17.27
N PRO A 335 4.61 1.82 -17.86
CA PRO A 335 5.83 1.17 -17.40
C PRO A 335 6.10 1.53 -15.93
N LYS A 336 6.77 0.64 -15.18
CA LYS A 336 7.22 0.90 -13.81
C LYS A 336 8.65 1.42 -13.82
N GLU A 337 9.05 2.18 -12.80
CA GLU A 337 10.46 2.47 -12.56
C GLU A 337 11.21 1.14 -12.48
N GLY A 338 12.30 1.04 -13.24
CA GLY A 338 13.18 -0.13 -13.19
C GLY A 338 14.41 0.17 -12.35
N HIS A 339 15.12 -0.88 -11.96
CA HIS A 339 16.46 -0.74 -11.43
C HIS A 339 17.37 -1.88 -11.88
N VAL A 340 18.66 -1.56 -11.96
CA VAL A 340 19.72 -2.55 -12.11
C VAL A 340 20.65 -2.45 -10.93
N THR A 341 20.87 -3.57 -10.24
CA THR A 341 21.91 -3.68 -9.23
C THR A 341 23.09 -4.45 -9.81
N PHE A 342 24.29 -3.90 -9.74
CA PHE A 342 25.52 -4.59 -10.12
C PHE A 342 26.23 -5.08 -8.87
N TYR A 343 26.68 -6.33 -8.87
CA TYR A 343 27.39 -6.95 -7.74
C TYR A 343 28.68 -7.62 -8.18
N SER A 344 29.81 -7.19 -7.62
CA SER A 344 31.10 -7.87 -7.80
C SER A 344 31.31 -8.90 -6.69
N LYS A 345 31.37 -10.20 -7.06
CA LYS A 345 31.68 -11.32 -6.16
C LYS A 345 32.72 -12.28 -6.74
N GLY A 346 33.54 -11.78 -7.67
CA GLY A 346 34.59 -12.55 -8.34
C GLY A 346 35.95 -12.44 -7.64
N GLY A 347 36.85 -13.36 -7.93
CA GLY A 347 38.28 -13.27 -7.61
C GLY A 347 39.04 -12.27 -8.49
N PHE A 348 38.36 -11.24 -8.98
CA PHE A 348 38.82 -10.23 -9.93
C PHE A 348 38.14 -8.89 -9.65
N VAL A 349 38.66 -7.81 -10.22
CA VAL A 349 37.96 -6.51 -10.25
C VAL A 349 36.93 -6.55 -11.37
N ALA A 350 35.69 -6.17 -11.07
CA ALA A 350 34.62 -6.06 -12.05
C ALA A 350 34.38 -4.61 -12.44
N ARG A 351 33.81 -4.36 -13.61
CA ARG A 351 33.19 -3.07 -13.96
C ARG A 351 31.91 -3.30 -14.74
N PHE A 352 30.98 -2.39 -14.61
CA PHE A 352 29.68 -2.47 -15.25
C PHE A 352 29.29 -1.16 -15.89
N GLU A 353 28.52 -1.27 -16.97
CA GLU A 353 27.91 -0.14 -17.65
C GLU A 353 26.40 -0.36 -17.75
N LEU A 354 25.63 0.70 -17.56
CA LEU A 354 24.21 0.80 -17.85
C LEU A 354 24.02 1.88 -18.90
N HIS A 355 23.24 1.59 -19.94
CA HIS A 355 22.77 2.55 -20.92
C HIS A 355 21.25 2.47 -21.02
N TYR A 356 20.60 3.59 -21.29
CA TYR A 356 19.19 3.61 -21.67
C TYR A 356 18.86 4.91 -22.42
N THR A 357 17.83 4.86 -23.26
CA THR A 357 17.31 6.05 -23.95
C THR A 357 16.17 6.65 -23.13
N TYR A 358 16.27 7.93 -22.78
CA TYR A 358 15.24 8.67 -22.07
C TYR A 358 15.14 10.10 -22.62
N GLY A 359 13.91 10.56 -22.90
CA GLY A 359 13.70 11.88 -23.51
C GLY A 359 14.32 12.04 -24.90
N GLY A 360 14.60 10.93 -25.62
CA GLY A 360 15.29 10.93 -26.91
C GLY A 360 16.82 10.93 -26.83
N GLU A 361 17.40 10.94 -25.63
CA GLU A 361 18.86 10.90 -25.40
C GLU A 361 19.29 9.57 -24.78
N THR A 362 20.44 9.03 -25.20
CA THR A 362 21.04 7.85 -24.57
C THR A 362 21.90 8.27 -23.38
N LEU A 363 21.46 7.94 -22.16
CA LEU A 363 22.21 8.13 -20.93
C LEU A 363 23.11 6.92 -20.65
N THR A 364 24.31 7.15 -20.12
CA THR A 364 25.29 6.10 -19.80
C THR A 364 25.83 6.27 -18.38
N PHE A 365 25.84 5.19 -17.62
CA PHE A 365 26.31 5.14 -16.25
C PHE A 365 27.35 4.03 -16.09
N LYS A 366 28.50 4.36 -15.50
CA LYS A 366 29.59 3.42 -15.27
C LYS A 366 29.83 3.25 -13.78
N THR A 367 30.07 2.02 -13.34
CA THR A 367 30.38 1.76 -11.93
C THR A 367 31.78 2.24 -11.55
N GLY A 368 32.68 2.30 -12.52
CA GLY A 368 34.12 2.24 -12.26
C GLY A 368 34.55 0.84 -11.82
N ASP A 369 35.76 0.73 -11.31
CA ASP A 369 36.33 -0.51 -10.80
C ASP A 369 35.64 -0.92 -9.50
N MET A 370 35.10 -2.13 -9.47
CA MET A 370 34.39 -2.72 -8.33
C MET A 370 35.13 -3.95 -7.81
N PRO A 371 35.91 -3.79 -6.71
CA PRO A 371 36.49 -4.92 -5.99
C PRO A 371 35.42 -5.88 -5.46
N ASN A 372 35.83 -7.10 -5.15
CA ASN A 372 34.98 -8.14 -4.56
C ASN A 372 34.22 -7.62 -3.33
N GLY A 373 32.92 -7.90 -3.26
CA GLY A 373 32.02 -7.53 -2.17
C GLY A 373 31.18 -6.28 -2.44
N ASN A 374 31.51 -5.47 -3.44
CA ASN A 374 30.82 -4.20 -3.69
C ASN A 374 29.54 -4.37 -4.51
N LYS A 375 28.47 -3.65 -4.13
CA LYS A 375 27.19 -3.54 -4.85
C LYS A 375 26.94 -2.08 -5.27
N LYS A 376 26.29 -1.86 -6.42
CA LYS A 376 25.85 -0.53 -6.85
C LYS A 376 24.56 -0.61 -7.64
N THR A 377 23.57 0.20 -7.28
CA THR A 377 22.24 0.21 -7.93
C THR A 377 22.03 1.49 -8.71
N TYR A 378 21.44 1.37 -9.90
CA TYR A 378 20.99 2.47 -10.74
C TYR A 378 19.50 2.32 -11.02
N TYR A 379 18.77 3.41 -10.84
CA TYR A 379 17.34 3.49 -11.15
C TYR A 379 17.15 4.00 -12.58
N ILE A 380 16.14 3.48 -13.24
CA ILE A 380 15.86 3.70 -14.65
C ILE A 380 14.43 4.24 -14.74
N PRO A 381 14.24 5.44 -15.33
CA PRO A 381 12.90 6.03 -15.49
C PRO A 381 11.94 5.07 -16.21
N PRO A 382 10.64 5.07 -15.86
CA PRO A 382 9.67 4.16 -16.45
C PRO A 382 9.61 4.20 -17.99
N ASP A 383 9.65 5.40 -18.56
CA ASP A 383 9.56 5.60 -20.01
C ASP A 383 10.91 5.42 -20.74
N ALA A 384 11.95 4.99 -20.02
CA ALA A 384 13.22 4.69 -20.64
C ALA A 384 13.11 3.43 -21.52
N THR A 385 13.74 3.50 -22.68
CA THR A 385 13.75 2.44 -23.70
C THR A 385 15.18 2.03 -24.00
N ASP A 386 15.38 0.97 -24.79
CA ASP A 386 16.70 0.50 -25.21
C ASP A 386 17.68 0.30 -24.05
N VAL A 387 17.21 -0.29 -22.95
CA VAL A 387 18.01 -0.50 -21.76
C VAL A 387 19.07 -1.57 -22.04
N TRP A 388 20.31 -1.26 -21.71
CA TRP A 388 21.46 -2.10 -22.05
C TRP A 388 22.43 -2.17 -20.86
N VAL A 389 22.85 -3.37 -20.48
CA VAL A 389 23.81 -3.57 -19.40
C VAL A 389 24.99 -4.42 -19.86
N ILE A 390 26.18 -4.02 -19.43
CA ILE A 390 27.44 -4.68 -19.76
C ILE A 390 28.19 -4.98 -18.46
N GLY A 391 28.71 -6.19 -18.32
CA GLY A 391 29.56 -6.58 -17.20
C GLY A 391 30.89 -7.13 -17.69
N GLN A 392 31.99 -6.63 -17.12
CA GLN A 392 33.34 -7.00 -17.54
C GLN A 392 34.22 -7.35 -16.32
N GLU A 393 35.14 -8.29 -16.52
CA GLU A 393 36.17 -8.63 -15.54
C GLU A 393 37.55 -8.09 -15.95
N GLN A 394 38.39 -7.78 -14.97
CA GLN A 394 39.79 -7.46 -15.19
C GLN A 394 40.61 -8.76 -15.31
N THR A 395 41.24 -8.99 -16.47
CA THR A 395 41.94 -10.25 -16.75
C THR A 395 43.37 -10.30 -16.21
N GLY A 396 43.97 -9.14 -15.94
CA GLY A 396 45.40 -9.01 -15.65
C GLY A 396 46.33 -9.22 -16.86
N LEU A 397 45.79 -9.44 -18.07
CA LEU A 397 46.56 -9.62 -19.30
C LEU A 397 46.85 -8.28 -19.96
N ILE A 398 48.09 -8.06 -20.41
CA ILE A 398 48.49 -6.82 -21.11
C ILE A 398 47.70 -6.62 -22.42
N TRP A 399 47.38 -7.70 -23.12
CA TRP A 399 46.69 -7.66 -24.43
C TRP A 399 45.16 -7.70 -24.34
N GLU A 400 44.58 -8.01 -23.18
CA GLU A 400 43.12 -8.11 -22.99
C GLU A 400 42.74 -7.66 -21.59
N GLY A 401 43.16 -6.46 -21.17
CA GLY A 401 43.04 -6.02 -19.76
C GLY A 401 41.63 -6.11 -19.15
N TRP A 402 40.59 -6.08 -20.00
CA TRP A 402 39.19 -6.28 -19.62
C TRP A 402 38.48 -7.22 -20.58
N ARG A 403 37.69 -8.15 -20.05
CA ARG A 403 36.89 -9.10 -20.82
C ARG A 403 35.40 -8.94 -20.50
N THR A 404 34.56 -8.88 -21.52
CA THR A 404 33.10 -8.87 -21.36
C THR A 404 32.60 -10.26 -20.99
N VAL A 405 31.86 -10.33 -19.88
CA VAL A 405 31.25 -11.56 -19.36
C VAL A 405 29.77 -11.64 -19.73
N PHE A 406 29.07 -10.49 -19.76
CA PHE A 406 27.73 -10.38 -20.31
C PHE A 406 27.50 -9.01 -20.98
N ASP A 407 26.55 -9.02 -21.90
CA ASP A 407 26.09 -7.88 -22.69
C ASP A 407 24.60 -8.16 -23.00
N LEU A 408 23.69 -7.46 -22.32
CA LEU A 408 22.26 -7.80 -22.28
C LEU A 408 21.39 -6.58 -22.55
N LYS A 409 20.44 -6.71 -23.48
CA LYS A 409 19.48 -5.67 -23.84
C LYS A 409 18.08 -6.01 -23.37
N PHE A 410 17.35 -5.01 -22.90
CA PHE A 410 15.98 -5.09 -22.43
C PHE A 410 15.13 -4.03 -23.16
N PRO A 411 13.91 -4.39 -23.61
CA PRO A 411 13.02 -3.45 -24.28
C PRO A 411 12.42 -2.39 -23.33
N SER A 412 12.50 -2.62 -22.02
CA SER A 412 11.97 -1.74 -20.97
C SER A 412 12.85 -1.84 -19.71
N PRO A 413 12.69 -0.93 -18.73
CA PRO A 413 13.44 -0.95 -17.48
C PRO A 413 13.28 -2.29 -16.74
N PRO A 414 14.36 -3.07 -16.51
CA PRO A 414 14.29 -4.30 -15.72
C PRO A 414 14.30 -3.99 -14.21
N ASN A 415 13.98 -4.98 -13.38
CA ASN A 415 14.15 -4.95 -11.92
C ASN A 415 15.06 -6.11 -11.49
N ASN A 416 16.31 -6.06 -11.95
CA ASN A 416 17.23 -7.19 -11.87
C ASN A 416 18.52 -6.81 -11.18
N CYS A 417 19.11 -7.77 -10.46
CA CYS A 417 20.51 -7.70 -10.11
C CYS A 417 21.36 -8.47 -11.11
N PHE A 418 22.61 -8.06 -11.32
CA PHE A 418 23.60 -8.71 -12.17
C PHE A 418 24.89 -8.89 -11.36
N LYS A 419 25.18 -10.13 -10.97
CA LYS A 419 26.36 -10.50 -10.20
C LYS A 419 27.40 -11.10 -11.11
N LEU A 420 28.62 -10.56 -11.11
CA LEU A 420 29.81 -11.24 -11.63
C LEU A 420 30.48 -12.04 -10.53
N TYR A 421 30.85 -13.29 -10.80
CA TYR A 421 31.50 -14.19 -9.86
C TYR A 421 32.43 -15.18 -10.56
N GLY A 422 33.17 -15.97 -9.77
CA GLY A 422 34.13 -16.95 -10.27
C GLY A 422 35.56 -16.44 -10.19
N THR A 423 36.41 -16.87 -11.11
CA THR A 423 37.83 -16.50 -11.19
C THR A 423 38.15 -15.94 -12.56
N THR A 424 39.30 -15.29 -12.70
CA THR A 424 39.75 -14.68 -13.96
C THR A 424 39.87 -15.66 -15.15
N LEU A 425 39.99 -16.95 -14.87
CA LEU A 425 40.04 -18.00 -15.90
C LEU A 425 38.68 -18.60 -16.22
N ASN A 426 37.66 -18.34 -15.40
CA ASN A 426 36.32 -18.87 -15.53
C ASN A 426 35.28 -17.90 -14.95
N PRO A 427 35.16 -16.68 -15.53
CA PRO A 427 34.18 -15.71 -15.08
C PRO A 427 32.77 -16.19 -15.41
N LYS A 428 31.84 -15.91 -14.50
CA LYS A 428 30.43 -16.25 -14.65
C LYS A 428 29.56 -15.10 -14.19
N TRP A 429 28.30 -15.14 -14.58
CA TRP A 429 27.31 -14.18 -14.13
C TRP A 429 25.97 -14.85 -13.85
N ASN A 430 25.19 -14.26 -12.94
CA ASN A 430 23.79 -14.61 -12.69
C ASN A 430 23.04 -13.41 -12.08
N ASN A 431 21.75 -13.59 -11.77
CA ASN A 431 20.90 -12.56 -11.19
C ASN A 431 20.71 -12.66 -9.66
N ASP A 432 21.44 -13.55 -8.99
CA ASP A 432 21.33 -13.75 -7.55
C ASP A 432 22.26 -12.78 -6.81
N CYS A 433 21.71 -11.89 -5.99
CA CYS A 433 22.49 -10.90 -5.26
C CYS A 433 22.24 -10.90 -3.75
N GLY A 434 21.89 -12.06 -3.17
CA GLY A 434 21.92 -12.26 -1.72
C GLY A 434 23.20 -11.70 -1.10
#